data_AF-A0A961V4M0-F1
#
_entry.id   AF-A0A961V4M0-F1
#
_cell.length_a   1.000
_cell.length_b   1.000
_cell.length_c   1.000
_cell.angle_alpha   90.00
_cell.angle_beta   90.00
_cell.angle_gamma   90.00
#
_symmetry.space_group_name_H-M   'P 1'
#
loop_
_entity.id
_entity.type
_entity.pdbx_description
1 polymer ?
#
loop_
_entity_poly.entity_id
_entity_poly.type
_entity_poly.pdbx_seq_one_letter_code
_entity_poly.pdbx_strand_id
1 'polypeptide(L)'
;MGIARQLGRAARLSISTGLAVSIASAAWAGVKTSTQYRSYYVSGSTARSLVSYMRSHPFRGDRGDAVANVRPDYRLSVATKASGGTCRVSAVTLNINFVMTLPRARNESAMASSTRGAWRSFVSFAKQHESTHRNIYVQCGNSFVAKAQRMTSSNCGALQASVRRALESEKRSCEAKQRAFDRRDYGRVKNLSLFRMGR
;
A
#
# COMPACT_ATOMS: atom_id res chain seq x y z
N MET A 1 32.61 42.73 67.70
CA MET A 1 34.08 42.61 67.90
C MET A 1 34.41 41.13 68.04
N GLY A 2 35.29 40.57 67.19
CA GLY A 2 35.77 39.18 67.35
C GLY A 2 36.01 38.36 66.06
N ILE A 3 36.91 38.85 65.21
CA ILE A 3 37.89 38.20 64.32
C ILE A 3 37.87 36.65 64.15
N ALA A 4 37.76 36.24 62.88
CA ALA A 4 38.43 35.16 62.10
C ALA A 4 38.63 33.73 62.64
N ARG A 5 38.35 32.74 61.76
CA ARG A 5 39.39 31.90 61.09
C ARG A 5 38.78 31.04 59.98
N GLN A 6 39.44 31.07 58.81
CA GLN A 6 39.24 30.15 57.69
C GLN A 6 39.67 28.72 58.07
N LEU A 7 39.15 27.70 57.36
CA LEU A 7 39.96 26.65 56.72
C LEU A 7 39.07 25.70 55.88
N GLY A 8 39.40 25.62 54.58
CA GLY A 8 39.49 24.39 53.80
C GLY A 8 38.21 23.68 53.37
N ARG A 9 37.86 23.80 52.08
CA ARG A 9 37.23 22.69 51.33
C ARG A 9 37.82 22.58 49.93
N ALA A 10 38.53 21.47 49.72
CA ALA A 10 39.03 21.02 48.44
C ALA A 10 37.86 20.71 47.49
N ALA A 11 37.90 21.29 46.28
CA ALA A 11 36.96 20.98 45.21
C ALA A 11 37.33 19.62 44.58
N ARG A 12 36.43 18.64 44.72
CA ARG A 12 36.53 17.37 43.98
C ARG A 12 35.80 17.52 42.65
N LEU A 13 36.57 17.61 41.56
CA LEU A 13 36.05 17.45 40.19
C LEU A 13 35.55 16.01 40.01
N SER A 14 34.26 15.87 39.74
CA SER A 14 33.66 14.59 39.33
C SER A 14 33.50 14.60 37.81
N ILE A 15 34.26 13.75 37.12
CA ILE A 15 34.13 13.52 35.69
C ILE A 15 33.05 12.44 35.52
N SER A 16 31.87 12.83 35.04
CA SER A 16 30.78 11.92 34.71
C SER A 16 30.93 11.44 33.27
N THR A 17 31.40 10.22 33.07
CA THR A 17 31.46 9.58 31.75
C THR A 17 30.08 9.07 31.36
N GLY A 18 29.37 9.81 30.50
CA GLY A 18 28.07 9.41 29.96
C GLY A 18 28.21 8.34 28.88
N LEU A 19 27.69 7.13 29.14
CA LEU A 19 27.62 6.05 28.15
C LEU A 19 26.46 6.32 27.18
N ALA A 20 26.76 6.78 25.97
CA ALA A 20 25.75 6.93 24.91
C ALA A 20 25.47 5.56 24.26
N VAL A 21 24.35 4.95 24.60
CA VAL A 21 23.85 3.74 23.93
C VAL A 21 23.17 4.14 22.62
N SER A 22 23.91 4.01 21.51
CA SER A 22 23.37 4.17 20.16
C SER A 22 22.51 2.96 19.80
N ILE A 23 21.19 3.10 19.93
CA ILE A 23 20.24 2.09 19.43
C ILE A 23 20.25 2.16 17.91
N ALA A 24 21.02 1.29 17.26
CA ALA A 24 21.00 1.15 15.82
C ALA A 24 19.61 0.62 15.40
N SER A 25 18.79 1.49 14.82
CA SER A 25 17.51 1.12 14.23
C SER A 25 17.74 0.09 13.12
N ALA A 26 17.47 -1.18 13.40
CA ALA A 26 17.43 -2.21 12.38
C ALA A 26 16.43 -1.77 11.30
N ALA A 27 16.92 -1.50 10.09
CA ALA A 27 16.06 -1.20 8.97
C ALA A 27 15.18 -2.43 8.71
N TRP A 28 13.89 -2.33 9.04
CA TRP A 28 12.94 -3.43 8.90
C TRP A 28 12.87 -3.88 7.44
N ALA A 29 13.46 -5.04 7.16
CA ALA A 29 13.29 -5.78 5.93
C ALA A 29 11.87 -6.38 5.94
N GLY A 30 11.10 -6.14 4.87
CA GLY A 30 9.66 -6.42 4.88
C GLY A 30 8.93 -5.87 3.66
N VAL A 31 7.60 -5.84 3.73
CA VAL A 31 6.77 -5.12 2.75
C VAL A 31 6.56 -3.69 3.21
N LYS A 32 6.86 -2.73 2.33
CA LYS A 32 6.59 -1.31 2.52
C LYS A 32 5.57 -0.86 1.50
N THR A 33 4.61 -0.02 1.89
CA THR A 33 3.52 0.38 0.98
C THR A 33 3.28 1.87 1.00
N SER A 34 2.90 2.42 -0.14
CA SER A 34 2.39 3.79 -0.27
C SER A 34 1.14 3.79 -1.15
N THR A 35 0.27 4.78 -1.02
CA THR A 35 -0.94 4.87 -1.86
C THR A 35 -1.19 6.31 -2.27
N GLN A 36 -1.11 6.56 -3.57
CA GLN A 36 -1.49 7.82 -4.19
C GLN A 36 -2.95 7.73 -4.67
N TYR A 37 -3.74 8.75 -4.37
CA TYR A 37 -5.11 8.87 -4.87
C TYR A 37 -5.14 9.77 -6.09
N ARG A 38 -5.82 9.31 -7.14
CA ARG A 38 -6.13 10.07 -8.35
C ARG A 38 -7.63 10.09 -8.57
N SER A 39 -8.09 11.02 -9.40
CA SER A 39 -9.49 11.08 -9.80
C SER A 39 -9.65 11.21 -11.29
N TYR A 40 -10.74 10.63 -11.80
CA TYR A 40 -11.27 10.96 -13.12
C TYR A 40 -12.65 11.61 -12.95
N TYR A 41 -13.02 12.46 -13.89
CA TYR A 41 -14.21 13.28 -13.75
C TYR A 41 -15.43 12.66 -14.42
N VAL A 42 -16.57 12.70 -13.72
CA VAL A 42 -17.88 12.25 -14.20
C VAL A 42 -18.80 13.47 -14.31
N SER A 43 -19.38 13.69 -15.48
CA SER A 43 -20.32 14.79 -15.73
C SER A 43 -21.77 14.34 -15.46
N GLY A 44 -22.57 15.24 -14.92
CA GLY A 44 -23.99 15.01 -14.63
C GLY A 44 -24.43 15.61 -13.29
N SER A 45 -25.72 15.90 -13.16
CA SER A 45 -26.37 16.41 -11.93
C SER A 45 -27.52 15.52 -11.45
N THR A 46 -27.98 14.59 -12.28
CA THR A 46 -29.00 13.57 -11.95
C THR A 46 -28.37 12.18 -11.99
N ALA A 47 -28.94 11.23 -11.23
CA ALA A 47 -28.46 9.83 -11.25
C ALA A 47 -28.41 9.24 -12.66
N ARG A 48 -29.44 9.50 -13.49
CA ARG A 48 -29.49 9.08 -14.89
C ARG A 48 -28.35 9.68 -15.71
N SER A 49 -28.10 10.98 -15.60
CA SER A 49 -27.01 11.63 -16.35
C SER A 49 -25.62 11.12 -15.95
N LEU A 50 -25.39 10.87 -14.65
CA LEU A 50 -24.13 10.32 -14.13
C LEU A 50 -23.90 8.89 -14.63
N VAL A 51 -24.91 8.02 -14.51
CA VAL A 51 -24.83 6.62 -14.97
C VAL A 51 -24.67 6.55 -16.48
N SER A 52 -25.41 7.36 -17.23
CA SER A 52 -25.26 7.46 -18.69
C SER A 52 -23.86 7.91 -19.06
N TYR A 53 -23.33 8.94 -18.39
CA TYR A 53 -21.96 9.42 -18.66
C TYR A 53 -20.93 8.32 -18.43
N MET A 54 -20.99 7.60 -17.30
CA MET A 54 -20.05 6.51 -16.99
C MET A 54 -20.15 5.35 -17.99
N ARG A 55 -21.35 5.06 -18.53
CA ARG A 55 -21.53 4.02 -19.55
C ARG A 55 -20.95 4.44 -20.91
N SER A 56 -21.14 5.69 -21.29
CA SER A 56 -20.61 6.23 -22.57
C SER A 56 -19.13 6.57 -22.51
N HIS A 57 -18.60 6.85 -21.32
CA HIS A 57 -17.20 7.23 -21.08
C HIS A 57 -16.62 6.35 -19.97
N PRO A 58 -16.51 5.03 -20.21
CA PRO A 58 -16.02 4.12 -19.18
C PRO A 58 -14.57 4.45 -18.85
N PHE A 59 -14.24 4.43 -17.56
CA PHE A 59 -12.86 4.51 -17.14
C PHE A 59 -12.14 3.20 -17.53
N ARG A 60 -10.99 3.32 -18.21
CA ARG A 60 -10.23 2.16 -18.69
C ARG A 60 -9.34 1.61 -17.56
N GLY A 61 -9.82 0.53 -16.93
CA GLY A 61 -9.06 -0.29 -16.00
C GLY A 61 -8.09 -1.23 -16.71
N ASP A 62 -7.39 -2.08 -15.94
CA ASP A 62 -6.40 -3.00 -16.49
C ASP A 62 -7.00 -4.22 -17.20
N ARG A 63 -8.30 -4.44 -17.01
CA ARG A 63 -9.06 -5.57 -17.58
C ARG A 63 -10.30 -5.13 -18.37
N GLY A 64 -10.25 -3.91 -18.90
CA GLY A 64 -11.35 -3.29 -19.64
C GLY A 64 -12.06 -2.20 -18.83
N ASP A 65 -13.35 -2.02 -19.12
CA ASP A 65 -14.14 -0.95 -18.51
C ASP A 65 -14.31 -1.17 -17.01
N ALA A 66 -14.10 -0.10 -16.24
CA ALA A 66 -14.17 -0.10 -14.79
C ALA A 66 -14.75 1.23 -14.29
N VAL A 67 -15.07 1.25 -12.99
CA VAL A 67 -15.56 2.46 -12.28
C VAL A 67 -14.56 3.02 -11.28
N ALA A 68 -13.48 2.29 -11.03
CA ALA A 68 -12.32 2.65 -10.24
C ALA A 68 -11.20 1.66 -10.58
N ASN A 69 -9.98 1.90 -10.11
CA ASN A 69 -8.90 0.91 -10.17
C ASN A 69 -7.82 1.21 -9.12
N VAL A 70 -7.14 0.18 -8.65
CA VAL A 70 -5.87 0.28 -7.92
C VAL A 70 -4.75 -0.47 -8.65
N ARG A 71 -3.67 0.25 -8.96
CA ARG A 71 -2.50 -0.30 -9.67
C ARG A 71 -1.30 -0.41 -8.74
N PRO A 72 -0.69 -1.60 -8.59
CA PRO A 72 0.58 -1.75 -7.87
C PRO A 72 1.80 -1.52 -8.78
N ASP A 73 2.78 -0.77 -8.28
CA ASP A 73 4.16 -0.70 -8.78
C ASP A 73 5.10 -1.34 -7.76
N TYR A 74 5.93 -2.30 -8.20
CA TYR A 74 6.77 -3.11 -7.32
C TYR A 74 8.25 -2.74 -7.46
N ARG A 75 8.92 -2.52 -6.31
CA ARG A 75 10.38 -2.38 -6.26
C ARG A 75 10.97 -3.34 -5.24
N LEU A 76 11.75 -4.30 -5.72
CA LEU A 76 12.39 -5.35 -4.92
C LEU A 76 13.86 -5.02 -4.65
N SER A 77 14.24 -5.04 -3.38
CA SER A 77 15.63 -5.03 -2.92
C SER A 77 15.95 -6.33 -2.21
N VAL A 78 17.08 -6.96 -2.58
CA VAL A 78 17.53 -8.23 -2.01
C VAL A 78 19.00 -8.11 -1.65
N ALA A 79 19.33 -8.31 -0.38
CA ALA A 79 20.68 -8.51 0.10
C ALA A 79 20.90 -9.99 0.41
N THR A 80 22.07 -10.48 0.05
CA THR A 80 22.47 -11.88 0.25
C THR A 80 23.82 -11.95 0.92
N LYS A 81 24.04 -12.96 1.75
CA LYS A 81 25.32 -13.19 2.44
C LYS A 81 25.76 -14.63 2.22
N ALA A 82 27.02 -14.80 1.82
CA ALA A 82 27.67 -16.11 1.76
C ALA A 82 28.25 -16.49 3.12
N SER A 83 28.08 -17.75 3.52
CA SER A 83 28.69 -18.34 4.72
C SER A 83 28.73 -19.86 4.57
N GLY A 84 29.91 -20.47 4.76
CA GLY A 84 30.09 -21.93 4.71
C GLY A 84 29.68 -22.55 3.37
N GLY A 85 30.09 -21.94 2.24
CA GLY A 85 29.76 -22.43 0.89
C GLY A 85 28.28 -22.29 0.47
N THR A 86 27.45 -21.71 1.34
CA THR A 86 26.03 -21.45 1.05
C THR A 86 25.77 -19.95 1.08
N CYS A 87 24.99 -19.46 0.12
CA CYS A 87 24.41 -18.14 0.14
C CYS A 87 22.98 -18.15 0.69
N ARG A 88 22.67 -17.19 1.54
CA ARG A 88 21.35 -16.98 2.16
C ARG A 88 20.88 -15.54 1.95
N VAL A 89 19.58 -15.32 1.97
CA VAL A 89 19.01 -13.97 1.99
C VAL A 89 19.26 -13.35 3.36
N SER A 90 19.98 -12.22 3.40
CA SER A 90 20.23 -11.48 4.65
C SER A 90 19.22 -10.35 4.86
N ALA A 91 18.67 -9.79 3.78
CA ALA A 91 17.55 -8.86 3.82
C ALA A 91 16.76 -8.92 2.52
N VAL A 92 15.45 -8.75 2.61
CA VAL A 92 14.56 -8.58 1.45
C VAL A 92 13.53 -7.51 1.77
N THR A 93 13.41 -6.52 0.89
CA THR A 93 12.42 -5.46 0.99
C THR A 93 11.62 -5.39 -0.29
N LEU A 94 10.30 -5.48 -0.19
CA LEU A 94 9.39 -5.25 -1.30
C LEU A 94 8.62 -3.95 -1.05
N ASN A 95 8.90 -2.93 -1.85
CA ASN A 95 8.09 -1.72 -1.86
C ASN A 95 6.96 -1.88 -2.88
N ILE A 96 5.73 -1.60 -2.47
CA ILE A 96 4.55 -1.60 -3.32
C ILE A 96 3.93 -0.20 -3.29
N ASN A 97 4.08 0.54 -4.39
CA ASN A 97 3.46 1.84 -4.55
C ASN A 97 2.12 1.66 -5.28
N PHE A 98 1.04 2.07 -4.65
CA PHE A 98 -0.29 1.96 -5.23
C PHE A 98 -0.74 3.29 -5.83
N VAL A 99 -1.35 3.25 -7.00
CA VAL A 99 -2.15 4.35 -7.54
C VAL A 99 -3.61 3.93 -7.56
N MET A 100 -4.43 4.55 -6.72
CA MET A 100 -5.87 4.33 -6.64
C MET A 100 -6.60 5.46 -7.35
N THR A 101 -7.31 5.15 -8.43
CA THR A 101 -8.07 6.12 -9.21
C THR A 101 -9.56 5.96 -8.91
N LEU A 102 -10.21 7.04 -8.44
CA LEU A 102 -11.62 7.05 -8.04
C LEU A 102 -12.43 8.05 -8.88
N PRO A 103 -13.74 7.81 -9.07
CA PRO A 103 -14.61 8.75 -9.75
C PRO A 103 -14.83 10.01 -8.90
N ARG A 104 -14.84 11.18 -9.55
CA ARG A 104 -15.19 12.47 -8.95
C ARG A 104 -16.23 13.18 -9.81
N ALA A 105 -17.33 13.62 -9.21
CA ALA A 105 -18.32 14.40 -9.94
C ALA A 105 -17.76 15.79 -10.28
N ARG A 106 -18.01 16.28 -11.50
CA ARG A 106 -17.61 17.64 -11.90
C ARG A 106 -18.35 18.72 -11.11
N ASN A 107 -19.65 18.51 -10.88
CA ASN A 107 -20.50 19.47 -10.19
C ASN A 107 -21.43 18.76 -9.20
N GLU A 108 -20.85 18.28 -8.09
CA GLU A 108 -21.59 17.59 -7.04
C GLU A 108 -22.59 18.52 -6.32
N SER A 109 -22.27 19.81 -6.20
CA SER A 109 -23.12 20.81 -5.54
C SER A 109 -24.41 21.10 -6.33
N ALA A 110 -24.43 20.88 -7.64
CA ALA A 110 -25.63 20.99 -8.46
C ALA A 110 -26.58 19.77 -8.35
N MET A 111 -26.18 18.70 -7.66
CA MET A 111 -27.03 17.53 -7.48
C MET A 111 -28.07 17.77 -6.38
N ALA A 112 -29.31 17.34 -6.61
CA ALA A 112 -30.32 17.21 -5.56
C ALA A 112 -29.82 16.24 -4.45
N SER A 113 -30.29 16.44 -3.22
CA SER A 113 -29.80 15.72 -2.02
C SER A 113 -29.81 14.20 -2.19
N SER A 114 -30.87 13.64 -2.80
CA SER A 114 -30.99 12.20 -3.06
C SER A 114 -29.91 11.68 -4.03
N THR A 115 -29.69 12.37 -5.15
CA THR A 115 -28.63 12.03 -6.12
C THR A 115 -27.25 12.17 -5.50
N ARG A 116 -27.02 13.24 -4.74
CA ARG A 116 -25.74 13.47 -4.06
C ARG A 116 -25.41 12.36 -3.06
N GLY A 117 -26.39 11.94 -2.25
CA GLY A 117 -26.26 10.82 -1.34
C GLY A 117 -25.93 9.53 -2.08
N ALA A 118 -26.68 9.20 -3.13
CA ALA A 118 -26.45 8.02 -3.96
C ALA A 118 -25.05 8.02 -4.63
N TRP A 119 -24.61 9.17 -5.12
CA TRP A 119 -23.27 9.36 -5.69
C TRP A 119 -22.17 9.11 -4.66
N ARG A 120 -22.25 9.71 -3.47
CA ARG A 120 -21.28 9.52 -2.39
C ARG A 120 -21.21 8.07 -1.94
N SER A 121 -22.34 7.40 -1.78
CA SER A 121 -22.39 5.97 -1.45
C SER A 121 -21.71 5.12 -2.53
N PHE A 122 -21.89 5.44 -3.80
CA PHE A 122 -21.20 4.76 -4.90
C PHE A 122 -19.68 4.98 -4.86
N VAL A 123 -19.21 6.22 -4.70
CA VAL A 123 -17.76 6.51 -4.60
C VAL A 123 -17.14 5.80 -3.38
N SER A 124 -17.85 5.80 -2.25
CA SER A 124 -17.43 5.07 -1.04
C SER A 124 -17.33 3.56 -1.28
N PHE A 125 -18.32 2.96 -1.94
CA PHE A 125 -18.29 1.57 -2.35
C PHE A 125 -17.08 1.28 -3.24
N ALA A 126 -16.86 2.08 -4.28
CA ALA A 126 -15.73 1.92 -5.20
C ALA A 126 -14.38 2.00 -4.45
N LYS A 127 -14.22 2.96 -3.55
CA LYS A 127 -13.02 3.07 -2.70
C LYS A 127 -12.81 1.82 -1.84
N GLN A 128 -13.86 1.27 -1.25
CA GLN A 128 -13.76 0.06 -0.42
C GLN A 128 -13.39 -1.17 -1.25
N HIS A 129 -13.96 -1.29 -2.45
CA HIS A 129 -13.63 -2.32 -3.43
C HIS A 129 -12.12 -2.28 -3.77
N GLU A 130 -11.62 -1.11 -4.19
CA GLU A 130 -10.20 -0.94 -4.51
C GLU A 130 -9.27 -1.13 -3.29
N SER A 131 -9.71 -0.72 -2.10
CA SER A 131 -8.94 -0.95 -0.87
C SER A 131 -8.80 -2.44 -0.54
N THR A 132 -9.79 -3.25 -0.92
CA THR A 132 -9.73 -4.71 -0.76
C THR A 132 -8.69 -5.31 -1.71
N HIS A 133 -8.67 -4.90 -2.97
CA HIS A 133 -7.61 -5.28 -3.92
C HIS A 133 -6.21 -4.91 -3.44
N ARG A 134 -6.05 -3.69 -2.92
CA ARG A 134 -4.79 -3.24 -2.31
C ARG A 134 -4.36 -4.18 -1.19
N ASN A 135 -5.28 -4.54 -0.29
CA ASN A 135 -4.98 -5.43 0.83
C ASN A 135 -4.56 -6.84 0.36
N ILE A 136 -5.19 -7.37 -0.69
CA ILE A 136 -4.78 -8.63 -1.32
C ILE A 136 -3.33 -8.54 -1.83
N TYR A 137 -2.97 -7.45 -2.53
CA TYR A 137 -1.58 -7.24 -2.99
C TYR A 137 -0.57 -7.23 -1.83
N VAL A 138 -0.91 -6.56 -0.72
CA VAL A 138 -0.06 -6.53 0.49
C VAL A 138 0.10 -7.92 1.09
N GLN A 139 -0.97 -8.71 1.19
CA GLN A 139 -0.93 -10.08 1.70
C GLN A 139 -0.06 -11.00 0.82
N CYS A 140 -0.16 -10.88 -0.51
CA CYS A 140 0.72 -11.60 -1.44
C CYS A 140 2.18 -11.17 -1.27
N GLY A 141 2.44 -9.86 -1.15
CA GLY A 141 3.78 -9.33 -0.90
C GLY A 141 4.40 -9.89 0.39
N ASN A 142 3.62 -9.97 1.47
CA ASN A 142 4.06 -10.52 2.75
C ASN A 142 4.38 -12.02 2.62
N SER A 143 3.53 -12.76 1.90
CA SER A 143 3.73 -14.19 1.62
C SER A 143 5.02 -14.42 0.82
N PHE A 144 5.26 -13.60 -0.19
CA PHE A 144 6.51 -13.61 -0.95
C PHE A 144 7.73 -13.33 -0.07
N VAL A 145 7.71 -12.26 0.73
CA VAL A 145 8.84 -11.88 1.59
C VAL A 145 9.20 -13.02 2.55
N ALA A 146 8.20 -13.62 3.21
CA ALA A 146 8.41 -14.75 4.13
C ALA A 146 8.96 -16.00 3.42
N LYS A 147 8.59 -16.22 2.15
CA LYS A 147 9.19 -17.28 1.33
C LYS A 147 10.63 -16.93 0.94
N ALA A 148 10.88 -15.72 0.48
CA ALA A 148 12.18 -15.24 0.02
C ALA A 148 13.24 -15.28 1.12
N GLN A 149 12.89 -14.91 2.36
CA GLN A 149 13.79 -14.97 3.52
C GLN A 149 14.35 -16.36 3.80
N ARG A 150 13.63 -17.42 3.43
CA ARG A 150 14.03 -18.82 3.63
C ARG A 150 14.81 -19.40 2.46
N MET A 151 15.00 -18.64 1.38
CA MET A 151 15.68 -19.12 0.18
C MET A 151 17.20 -19.15 0.39
N THR A 152 17.81 -20.21 -0.12
CA THR A 152 19.26 -20.43 -0.11
C THR A 152 19.73 -20.92 -1.48
N SER A 153 21.02 -20.79 -1.76
CA SER A 153 21.67 -21.30 -2.97
C SER A 153 23.16 -21.47 -2.70
N SER A 154 23.89 -22.26 -3.50
CA SER A 154 25.37 -22.27 -3.45
C SER A 154 25.98 -20.95 -3.93
N ASN A 155 25.26 -20.20 -4.77
CA ASN A 155 25.73 -18.94 -5.38
C ASN A 155 24.77 -17.78 -5.10
N CYS A 156 25.29 -16.64 -4.66
CA CYS A 156 24.49 -15.46 -4.30
C CYS A 156 23.78 -14.80 -5.49
N GLY A 157 24.43 -14.72 -6.66
CA GLY A 157 23.79 -14.23 -7.88
C GLY A 157 22.63 -15.11 -8.30
N ALA A 158 22.82 -16.43 -8.26
CA ALA A 158 21.75 -17.40 -8.51
C ALA A 158 20.61 -17.28 -7.49
N LEU A 159 20.92 -17.04 -6.21
CA LEU A 159 19.90 -16.79 -5.17
C LEU A 159 19.07 -15.55 -5.49
N GLN A 160 19.71 -14.41 -5.81
CA GLN A 160 19.00 -13.19 -6.16
C GLN A 160 18.08 -13.38 -7.38
N ALA A 161 18.56 -14.09 -8.42
CA ALA A 161 17.75 -14.43 -9.58
C ALA A 161 16.54 -15.30 -9.21
N SER A 162 16.73 -16.30 -8.33
CA SER A 162 15.64 -17.14 -7.83
C SER A 162 14.62 -16.34 -7.01
N VAL A 163 15.05 -15.39 -6.17
CA VAL A 163 14.13 -14.51 -5.43
C VAL A 163 13.30 -13.64 -6.39
N ARG A 164 13.91 -13.07 -7.44
CA ARG A 164 13.18 -12.31 -8.47
C ARG A 164 12.14 -13.17 -9.20
N ARG A 165 12.52 -14.40 -9.59
CA ARG A 165 11.56 -15.35 -10.19
C ARG A 165 10.42 -15.71 -9.24
N ALA A 166 10.71 -15.88 -7.96
CA ALA A 166 9.69 -16.15 -6.95
C ALA A 166 8.68 -15.00 -6.82
N LEU A 167 9.13 -13.73 -6.93
CA LEU A 167 8.22 -12.59 -6.95
C LEU A 167 7.28 -12.61 -8.15
N GLU A 168 7.79 -12.89 -9.36
CA GLU A 168 6.94 -12.97 -10.55
C GLU A 168 5.94 -14.12 -10.48
N SER A 169 6.34 -15.24 -9.87
CA SER A 169 5.43 -16.34 -9.58
C SER A 169 4.34 -15.94 -8.58
N GLU A 170 4.70 -15.21 -7.51
CA GLU A 170 3.72 -14.73 -6.53
C GLU A 170 2.75 -13.74 -7.16
N LYS A 171 3.23 -12.82 -8.02
CA LYS A 171 2.38 -11.87 -8.73
C LYS A 171 1.31 -12.59 -9.55
N ARG A 172 1.68 -13.63 -10.33
CA ARG A 172 0.72 -14.43 -11.10
C ARG A 172 -0.30 -15.16 -10.21
N SER A 173 0.13 -15.72 -9.09
CA SER A 173 -0.77 -16.35 -8.10
C SER A 173 -1.71 -15.32 -7.47
N CYS A 174 -1.20 -14.13 -7.16
CA CYS A 174 -1.96 -13.04 -6.57
C CYS A 174 -3.09 -12.57 -7.50
N GLU A 175 -2.83 -12.51 -8.80
CA GLU A 175 -3.86 -12.17 -9.79
C GLU A 175 -5.05 -13.13 -9.78
N ALA A 176 -4.87 -14.41 -9.43
CA ALA A 176 -5.97 -15.34 -9.25
C ALA A 176 -6.84 -14.96 -8.03
N LYS A 177 -6.23 -14.51 -6.92
CA LYS A 177 -6.94 -14.02 -5.74
C LYS A 177 -7.70 -12.73 -6.05
N GLN A 178 -7.11 -11.81 -6.81
CA GLN A 178 -7.77 -10.59 -7.27
C GLN A 178 -9.04 -10.92 -8.07
N ARG A 179 -8.92 -11.80 -9.07
CA ARG A 179 -10.08 -12.24 -9.87
C ARG A 179 -11.14 -12.96 -9.06
N ALA A 180 -10.74 -13.73 -8.04
CA ALA A 180 -11.69 -14.40 -7.15
C ALA A 180 -12.48 -13.41 -6.29
N PHE A 181 -11.86 -12.31 -5.87
CA PHE A 181 -12.58 -11.22 -5.21
C PHE A 181 -13.53 -10.51 -6.20
N ASP A 182 -13.05 -10.14 -7.39
CA ASP A 182 -13.87 -9.50 -8.44
C ASP A 182 -15.16 -10.27 -8.71
N ARG A 183 -15.06 -11.60 -8.92
CA ARG A 183 -16.22 -12.46 -9.19
C ARG A 183 -17.24 -12.44 -8.06
N ARG A 184 -16.79 -12.36 -6.79
CA ARG A 184 -17.69 -12.31 -5.62
C ARG A 184 -18.36 -10.95 -5.49
N ASP A 185 -17.67 -9.87 -5.86
CA ASP A 185 -18.14 -8.50 -5.64
C ASP A 185 -18.92 -7.91 -6.85
N TYR A 186 -18.75 -8.49 -8.04
CA TYR A 186 -19.27 -8.00 -9.32
C TYR A 186 -20.76 -7.59 -9.30
N GLY A 187 -21.60 -8.40 -8.65
CA GLY A 187 -23.04 -8.18 -8.63
C GLY A 187 -23.51 -7.01 -7.77
N ARG A 188 -22.65 -6.41 -6.94
CA ARG A 188 -23.06 -5.38 -5.96
C ARG A 188 -23.25 -4.01 -6.58
N VAL A 189 -22.45 -3.66 -7.59
CA VAL A 189 -22.48 -2.33 -8.23
C VAL A 189 -23.87 -1.99 -8.78
N LYS A 190 -24.51 -2.95 -9.48
CA LYS A 190 -25.85 -2.78 -10.08
C LYS A 190 -26.98 -2.55 -9.08
N ASN A 191 -26.75 -2.89 -7.80
CA ASN A 191 -27.72 -2.77 -6.72
C ASN A 191 -27.55 -1.47 -5.91
N LEU A 192 -26.49 -0.70 -6.17
CA LEU A 192 -26.29 0.60 -5.53
C LEU A 192 -27.38 1.59 -5.95
N SER A 193 -27.80 2.45 -5.02
CA SER A 193 -28.87 3.44 -5.23
C SER A 193 -28.66 4.28 -6.48
N LEU A 194 -27.42 4.70 -6.76
CA LEU A 194 -27.08 5.49 -7.96
C LEU A 194 -27.50 4.77 -9.25
N PHE A 195 -27.14 3.49 -9.39
CA PHE A 195 -27.45 2.69 -10.57
C PHE A 195 -28.91 2.25 -10.64
N ARG A 196 -29.63 2.19 -9.51
CA ARG A 196 -31.08 1.98 -9.48
C ARG A 196 -31.85 3.23 -9.91
N MET A 197 -31.46 4.40 -9.42
CA MET A 197 -32.05 5.69 -9.75
C MET A 197 -31.74 6.14 -11.19
N GLY A 198 -30.60 5.70 -11.73
CA GLY A 198 -30.17 6.03 -13.08
C GLY A 198 -30.66 5.10 -14.18
N ARG A 199 -31.60 4.19 -13.88
CA ARG A 199 -32.26 3.35 -14.89
C ARG A 199 -33.23 4.16 -15.76
#